data_AF-A0A1X6Y8F0-F1
#
_entry.id   AF-A0A1X6Y8F0-F1
#
_cell.length_a   1.000
_cell.length_b   1.000
_cell.length_c   1.000
_cell.angle_alpha   90.00
_cell.angle_beta   90.00
_cell.angle_gamma   90.00
#
_symmetry.space_group_name_H-M   'P 1'
#
loop_
_entity.id
_entity.type
_entity.pdbx_description
1 polymer ?
#
loop_
_entity_poly.entity_id
_entity_poly.type
_entity_poly.pdbx_seq_one_letter_code
_entity_poly.pdbx_strand_id
1 'polypeptide(L)'
;MTDVASWGWLQPTLYPGWTAASDDNLDSRLDGINVDISNFYEVTIRDADGDGIVSDTDADDGSNVAPGEGVIGPSGLTTVREVARYDDSEALAGGVTYTGLAAAVMLFDDGSWAVRLHDETLPPTLWPRQVASLRLGTWDGVEYSGAYTASFDEPLCFATETPLRTPHGWRRAGDLRLGDRVTLFEGDTARITWRASATLPARSRRHAPVVLPPGAFGARCRIRLSPLHGVLIRSSAATLLFGKQHVLVAARDLVGHRGTKIVPASRVTYVHLGVGRHAILQAPGLGCESYRGGHWAETLVRGATRSGMRETPRYPSCLPVLTRPEARVLMNYMRAGLTGAPSLSQRPYTDAS
;
A
#
# COMPACT_ATOMS: atom_id res chain seq x y z
N MET A 1 14.48 12.30 -4.16
CA MET A 1 13.47 12.86 -3.25
C MET A 1 12.11 12.27 -3.52
N THR A 2 11.63 11.55 -2.52
CA THR A 2 10.45 10.71 -2.45
C THR A 2 9.81 11.00 -1.10
N ASP A 3 8.76 11.82 -1.11
CA ASP A 3 7.95 12.07 0.07
C ASP A 3 6.79 11.05 0.09
N VAL A 4 6.76 10.21 1.13
CA VAL A 4 5.71 9.22 1.37
C VAL A 4 4.90 9.65 2.57
N ALA A 5 3.61 9.85 2.36
CA ALA A 5 2.75 10.19 3.46
C ALA A 5 2.61 8.95 4.38
N SER A 6 2.80 9.14 5.68
CA SER A 6 2.72 8.12 6.72
C SER A 6 1.99 8.66 7.96
N TRP A 7 1.71 7.83 8.95
CA TRP A 7 1.10 8.26 10.20
C TRP A 7 1.80 7.58 11.37
N GLY A 8 1.69 8.18 12.55
CA GLY A 8 2.22 7.61 13.78
C GLY A 8 1.74 8.36 15.02
N TRP A 9 1.95 7.75 16.17
CA TRP A 9 1.83 8.41 17.46
C TRP A 9 3.19 8.94 17.87
N LEU A 10 3.38 10.26 17.74
CA LEU A 10 4.65 10.90 18.07
C LEU A 10 4.71 11.13 19.57
N GLN A 11 5.82 10.73 20.17
CA GLN A 11 6.09 10.85 21.58
C GLN A 11 7.08 12.01 21.74
N PRO A 12 6.63 13.20 22.15
CA PRO A 12 7.50 14.37 22.29
C PRO A 12 8.45 14.25 23.48
N THR A 13 8.23 13.28 24.37
CA THR A 13 9.11 12.94 25.48
C THR A 13 10.33 12.16 24.99
N LEU A 14 11.45 12.35 25.67
CA LEU A 14 12.66 11.56 25.40
C LEU A 14 12.39 10.06 25.54
N TYR A 15 12.97 9.28 24.65
CA TYR A 15 12.98 7.83 24.75
C TYR A 15 13.63 7.39 26.08
N PRO A 16 13.09 6.37 26.79
CA PRO A 16 13.63 5.94 28.07
C PRO A 16 15.10 5.50 27.99
N GLY A 17 15.97 6.19 28.73
CA GLY A 17 17.41 5.91 28.71
C GLY A 17 18.18 6.54 27.55
N TRP A 18 17.52 7.38 26.75
CA TRP A 18 18.14 8.05 25.60
C TRP A 18 19.38 8.85 25.99
N THR A 19 20.44 8.67 25.20
CA THR A 19 21.61 9.55 25.20
C THR A 19 22.11 9.74 23.77
N ALA A 20 22.41 10.97 23.38
CA ALA A 20 22.94 11.29 22.05
C ALA A 20 24.32 10.67 21.73
N ALA A 21 24.98 10.08 22.73
CA ALA A 21 26.29 9.43 22.61
C ALA A 21 26.20 7.90 22.54
N SER A 22 25.02 7.32 22.79
CA SER A 22 24.77 5.90 22.59
C SER A 22 24.27 5.69 21.18
N ASP A 23 24.76 4.63 20.58
CA ASP A 23 24.31 4.13 19.28
C ASP A 23 23.21 3.07 19.51
N ASP A 24 23.29 2.27 20.58
CA ASP A 24 22.21 1.31 20.93
C ASP A 24 21.14 1.88 21.90
N ASN A 25 20.36 2.90 21.51
CA ASN A 25 19.31 3.42 22.43
C ASN A 25 18.06 2.52 22.45
N LEU A 26 17.64 1.99 21.30
CA LEU A 26 16.47 1.13 21.15
C LEU A 26 16.74 -0.30 21.64
N ASP A 27 15.85 -0.80 22.48
CA ASP A 27 15.97 -2.11 23.12
C ASP A 27 14.64 -2.58 23.73
N SER A 28 14.67 -3.61 24.58
CA SER A 28 13.49 -4.13 25.27
C SER A 28 12.90 -3.19 26.36
N ARG A 29 13.41 -1.97 26.56
CA ARG A 29 12.86 -1.04 27.57
C ARG A 29 11.41 -0.63 27.30
N LEU A 30 10.97 -0.66 26.05
CA LEU A 30 9.58 -0.40 25.71
C LEU A 30 8.67 -1.63 25.79
N ASP A 31 9.18 -2.80 26.17
CA ASP A 31 8.39 -4.02 26.26
C ASP A 31 7.20 -3.83 27.21
N GLY A 32 5.98 -4.02 26.69
CA GLY A 32 4.76 -3.88 27.47
C GLY A 32 4.36 -2.45 27.83
N ILE A 33 5.06 -1.42 27.33
CA ILE A 33 4.76 0.00 27.60
C ILE A 33 3.48 0.44 26.86
N ASN A 34 2.68 1.27 27.53
CA ASN A 34 1.53 1.94 26.91
C ASN A 34 2.00 3.19 26.18
N VAL A 35 1.64 3.30 24.90
CA VAL A 35 1.96 4.45 24.05
C VAL A 35 0.95 5.57 24.32
N ASP A 36 1.40 6.83 24.39
CA ASP A 36 0.49 7.97 24.40
C ASP A 36 -0.13 8.13 23.01
N ILE A 37 -1.38 7.73 22.90
CA ILE A 37 -2.15 7.77 21.65
C ILE A 37 -2.75 9.15 21.34
N SER A 38 -2.64 10.12 22.25
CA SER A 38 -3.21 11.47 22.05
C SER A 38 -2.49 12.25 20.94
N ASN A 39 -1.21 11.92 20.71
CA ASN A 39 -0.33 12.55 19.74
C ASN A 39 -0.32 11.83 18.39
N PHE A 40 -1.49 11.50 17.86
CA PHE A 40 -1.62 10.96 16.51
C PHE A 40 -1.42 12.06 15.46
N TYR A 41 -0.40 11.92 14.62
CA TYR A 41 -0.14 12.84 13.51
C TYR A 41 -0.04 12.13 12.17
N GLU A 42 -0.50 12.83 11.13
CA GLU A 42 -0.08 12.55 9.77
C GLU A 42 1.33 13.13 9.60
N VAL A 43 2.24 12.30 9.13
CA VAL A 43 3.64 12.64 8.88
C VAL A 43 4.00 12.38 7.41
N THR A 44 5.16 12.85 6.99
CA THR A 44 5.73 12.50 5.68
C THR A 44 7.10 11.89 5.89
N ILE A 45 7.28 10.65 5.46
CA ILE A 45 8.59 10.00 5.36
C ILE A 45 9.27 10.55 4.11
N ARG A 46 10.35 11.29 4.29
CA ARG A 46 11.14 11.90 3.22
C ARG A 46 12.38 11.06 2.99
N ASP A 47 12.39 10.37 1.87
CA ASP A 47 13.56 9.71 1.27
C ASP A 47 14.16 10.72 0.27
N ALA A 48 15.29 11.34 0.58
CA ALA A 48 15.76 12.55 -0.08
C ALA A 48 16.47 12.23 -1.39
N ASP A 49 17.10 11.06 -1.49
CA ASP A 49 17.83 10.63 -2.68
C ASP A 49 16.99 9.72 -3.62
N GLY A 50 15.93 9.12 -3.11
CA GLY A 50 14.96 8.30 -3.84
C GLY A 50 15.32 6.81 -3.92
N ASP A 51 16.16 6.29 -3.02
CA ASP A 51 16.62 4.90 -3.03
C ASP A 51 15.59 3.89 -2.46
N GLY A 52 14.58 4.39 -1.75
CA GLY A 52 13.49 3.61 -1.19
C GLY A 52 13.64 3.26 0.29
N ILE A 53 14.60 3.83 0.99
CA ILE A 53 14.74 3.77 2.45
C ILE A 53 14.96 5.18 3.01
N VAL A 54 14.54 5.42 4.25
CA VAL A 54 15.06 6.52 5.06
C VAL A 54 16.03 5.88 6.01
N SER A 55 17.32 5.95 5.69
CA SER A 55 18.36 5.38 6.52
C SER A 55 18.41 6.09 7.87
N ASP A 56 18.69 5.29 8.90
CA ASP A 56 18.96 5.80 10.22
C ASP A 56 20.40 6.32 10.31
N THR A 57 20.68 7.15 11.32
CA THR A 57 21.97 7.81 11.47
C THR A 57 22.96 7.06 12.33
N ASP A 58 22.61 5.87 12.78
CA ASP A 58 23.56 5.02 13.49
C ASP A 58 24.75 4.70 12.57
N ALA A 59 25.96 4.76 13.15
CA ALA A 59 27.21 4.53 12.46
C ALA A 59 27.62 3.05 12.45
N ASP A 60 26.92 2.20 13.19
CA ASP A 60 27.29 0.80 13.43
C ASP A 60 27.06 -0.13 12.22
N ASP A 61 26.07 0.19 11.39
CA ASP A 61 25.64 -0.67 10.28
C ASP A 61 26.11 -0.18 8.88
N GLY A 62 26.75 0.98 8.82
CA GLY A 62 27.30 1.57 7.61
C GLY A 62 26.25 2.16 6.65
N SER A 63 25.06 2.50 7.15
CA SER A 63 24.00 3.16 6.40
C SER A 63 24.44 4.51 5.81
N ASN A 64 23.99 4.79 4.58
CA ASN A 64 24.34 6.01 3.86
C ASN A 64 23.18 7.01 3.94
N VAL A 65 23.14 7.79 5.01
CA VAL A 65 22.10 8.82 5.21
C VAL A 65 22.24 9.96 4.20
N ALA A 66 21.23 10.17 3.37
CA ALA A 66 21.24 11.29 2.45
C ALA A 66 20.80 12.59 3.18
N PRO A 67 21.43 13.75 2.91
CA PRO A 67 21.01 15.01 3.50
C PRO A 67 19.54 15.35 3.20
N GLY A 68 18.77 15.61 4.25
CA GLY A 68 17.35 15.95 4.16
C GLY A 68 16.40 14.77 4.25
N GLU A 69 16.89 13.59 4.63
CA GLU A 69 16.08 12.42 4.96
C GLU A 69 15.47 12.50 6.36
N GLY A 70 14.33 11.82 6.54
CA GLY A 70 13.71 11.69 7.84
C GLY A 70 12.19 11.70 7.81
N VAL A 71 11.60 12.11 8.92
CA VAL A 71 10.15 12.21 9.12
C VAL A 71 9.76 13.67 9.30
N ILE A 72 8.85 14.15 8.47
CA ILE A 72 8.26 15.48 8.58
C ILE A 72 7.00 15.35 9.42
N GLY A 73 7.11 15.75 10.68
CA GLY A 73 6.02 15.84 11.64
C GLY A 73 5.49 17.26 11.82
N PRO A 74 4.69 17.51 12.88
CA PRO A 74 4.16 18.83 13.20
C PRO A 74 5.26 19.87 13.52
N SER A 75 6.42 19.42 14.02
CA SER A 75 7.56 20.27 14.39
C SER A 75 8.54 20.55 13.25
N GLY A 76 8.34 19.93 12.07
CA GLY A 76 9.26 20.00 10.95
C GLY A 76 9.87 18.64 10.60
N LEU A 77 10.96 18.66 9.84
CA LEU A 77 11.73 17.48 9.46
C LEU A 77 12.63 17.08 10.63
N THR A 78 12.57 15.81 11.02
CA THR A 78 13.47 15.20 12.00
C THR A 78 14.11 13.95 11.39
N THR A 79 15.42 13.79 11.58
CA THR A 79 16.17 12.63 11.10
C THR A 79 15.85 11.41 11.95
N VAL A 80 15.75 10.25 11.31
CA VAL A 80 15.61 8.95 11.99
C VAL A 80 16.98 8.57 12.53
N ARG A 81 17.06 8.28 13.83
CA ARG A 81 18.29 7.89 14.49
C ARG A 81 18.47 6.38 14.53
N GLU A 82 17.41 5.67 14.89
CA GLU A 82 17.37 4.21 15.06
C GLU A 82 15.93 3.72 14.77
N VAL A 83 15.79 2.47 14.31
CA VAL A 83 14.50 1.84 14.06
C VAL A 83 14.42 0.44 14.66
N ALA A 84 13.37 0.17 15.45
CA ALA A 84 13.13 -1.13 16.05
C ALA A 84 11.72 -1.64 15.76
N ARG A 85 11.54 -2.96 15.87
CA ARG A 85 10.25 -3.63 15.73
C ARG A 85 9.83 -4.30 17.03
N TYR A 86 8.56 -4.11 17.41
CA TYR A 86 7.93 -4.78 18.53
C TYR A 86 6.79 -5.66 18.01
N ASP A 87 6.90 -6.97 18.20
CA ASP A 87 5.87 -7.94 17.86
C ASP A 87 4.89 -8.15 19.02
N ASP A 88 3.75 -8.79 18.75
CA ASP A 88 2.71 -9.11 19.76
C ASP A 88 2.15 -7.91 20.54
N SER A 89 2.11 -6.73 19.91
CA SER A 89 1.45 -5.54 20.47
C SER A 89 -0.07 -5.70 20.51
N GLU A 90 -0.71 -4.96 21.42
CA GLU A 90 -2.16 -4.98 21.65
C GLU A 90 -2.75 -3.58 21.50
N ALA A 91 -3.84 -3.45 20.74
CA ALA A 91 -4.58 -2.20 20.59
C ALA A 91 -6.07 -2.38 20.89
N LEU A 92 -6.67 -1.43 21.59
CA LEU A 92 -8.13 -1.34 21.77
C LEU A 92 -8.68 -0.28 20.82
N ALA A 93 -9.64 -0.63 19.96
CA ALA A 93 -10.35 0.35 19.14
C ALA A 93 -11.82 -0.05 18.98
N GLY A 94 -12.73 0.91 19.15
CA GLY A 94 -14.18 0.66 19.01
C GLY A 94 -14.73 -0.44 19.94
N GLY A 95 -14.10 -0.66 21.11
CA GLY A 95 -14.47 -1.71 22.05
C GLY A 95 -13.97 -3.12 21.68
N VAL A 96 -13.17 -3.25 20.61
CA VAL A 96 -12.53 -4.50 20.18
C VAL A 96 -11.04 -4.46 20.50
N THR A 97 -10.55 -5.49 21.16
CA THR A 97 -9.11 -5.69 21.40
C THR A 97 -8.50 -6.46 20.23
N TYR A 98 -7.43 -5.92 19.67
CA TYR A 98 -6.63 -6.48 18.59
C TYR A 98 -5.27 -6.87 19.14
N THR A 99 -4.86 -8.13 18.95
CA THR A 99 -3.60 -8.69 19.44
C THR A 99 -2.74 -9.19 18.27
N GLY A 100 -1.46 -9.47 18.53
CA GLY A 100 -0.53 -9.96 17.50
C GLY A 100 -0.15 -8.88 16.49
N LEU A 101 -0.20 -7.60 16.91
CA LEU A 101 0.14 -6.47 16.05
C LEU A 101 1.64 -6.24 16.10
N ALA A 102 2.26 -6.03 14.95
CA ALA A 102 3.62 -5.53 14.88
C ALA A 102 3.64 -4.00 14.87
N ALA A 103 4.58 -3.41 15.59
CA ALA A 103 4.80 -1.98 15.67
C ALA A 103 6.24 -1.63 15.30
N ALA A 104 6.41 -0.61 14.46
CA ALA A 104 7.69 0.04 14.26
C ALA A 104 7.83 1.19 15.26
N VAL A 105 8.97 1.25 15.93
CA VAL A 105 9.40 2.39 16.74
C VAL A 105 10.54 3.08 16.00
N MET A 106 10.40 4.38 15.77
CA MET A 106 11.45 5.22 15.20
C MET A 106 11.93 6.18 16.28
N LEU A 107 13.20 6.10 16.63
CA LEU A 107 13.86 7.11 17.45
C LEU A 107 14.38 8.22 16.55
N PHE A 108 14.39 9.44 17.05
CA PHE A 108 14.89 10.61 16.34
C PHE A 108 16.11 11.22 17.02
N ASP A 109 16.87 12.03 16.28
CA ASP A 109 18.10 12.68 16.77
C ASP A 109 17.91 13.59 18.00
N ASP A 110 16.71 14.13 18.19
CA ASP A 110 16.37 14.97 19.35
C ASP A 110 15.90 14.14 20.56
N GLY A 111 15.94 12.80 20.44
CA GLY A 111 15.50 11.85 21.45
C GLY A 111 13.99 11.65 21.53
N SER A 112 13.20 12.41 20.78
CA SER A 112 11.79 12.09 20.58
C SER A 112 11.65 10.82 19.76
N TRP A 113 10.47 10.20 19.78
CA TRP A 113 10.25 8.93 19.08
C TRP A 113 8.84 8.85 18.53
N ALA A 114 8.58 7.90 17.63
CA ALA A 114 7.27 7.66 17.09
C ALA A 114 6.97 6.17 17.03
N VAL A 115 5.68 5.84 17.22
CA VAL A 115 5.18 4.48 17.05
C VAL A 115 4.24 4.43 15.87
N ARG A 116 4.35 3.39 15.05
CA ARG A 116 3.42 3.08 13.98
C ARG A 116 3.14 1.58 13.96
N LEU A 117 1.88 1.17 13.83
CA LEU A 117 1.56 -0.24 13.57
C LEU A 117 1.86 -0.62 12.12
N HIS A 118 2.44 -1.80 11.92
CA HIS A 118 2.68 -2.35 10.59
C HIS A 118 1.38 -2.73 9.89
N ASP A 119 1.25 -2.33 8.62
CA ASP A 119 0.09 -2.63 7.79
C ASP A 119 -0.13 -4.13 7.57
N GLU A 120 0.93 -4.94 7.60
CA GLU A 120 0.85 -6.38 7.38
C GLU A 120 0.07 -7.11 8.49
N THR A 121 0.18 -6.60 9.72
CA THR A 121 -0.54 -7.12 10.89
C THR A 121 -1.78 -6.31 11.20
N LEU A 122 -1.94 -5.10 10.63
CA LEU A 122 -3.07 -4.23 10.94
C LEU A 122 -4.38 -4.85 10.43
N PRO A 123 -5.32 -5.21 11.31
CA PRO A 123 -6.57 -5.80 10.89
C PRO A 123 -7.35 -4.80 10.04
N PRO A 124 -8.05 -5.25 9.00
CA PRO A 124 -8.77 -4.34 8.11
C PRO A 124 -9.79 -3.47 8.86
N THR A 125 -10.37 -3.97 9.95
CA THR A 125 -11.35 -3.22 10.74
C THR A 125 -10.73 -2.18 11.67
N LEU A 126 -9.42 -2.20 11.89
CA LEU A 126 -8.74 -1.30 12.82
C LEU A 126 -8.36 0.02 12.12
N TRP A 127 -8.91 1.12 12.61
CA TRP A 127 -8.45 2.47 12.26
C TRP A 127 -7.43 2.96 13.28
N PRO A 128 -6.20 3.33 12.87
CA PRO A 128 -5.22 3.92 13.78
C PRO A 128 -5.78 5.11 14.58
N ARG A 129 -6.55 6.00 13.94
CA ARG A 129 -7.20 7.14 14.65
C ARG A 129 -8.28 6.74 15.66
N GLN A 130 -8.79 5.52 15.59
CA GLN A 130 -9.81 5.01 16.50
C GLN A 130 -9.20 4.19 17.65
N VAL A 131 -7.89 3.99 17.65
CA VAL A 131 -7.17 3.36 18.76
C VAL A 131 -7.38 4.22 20.00
N ALA A 132 -7.95 3.61 21.03
CA ALA A 132 -8.20 4.17 22.36
C ALA A 132 -7.10 3.80 23.36
N SER A 133 -6.36 2.72 23.10
CA SER A 133 -5.11 2.40 23.81
C SER A 133 -4.23 1.53 22.94
N LEU A 134 -2.91 1.69 23.06
CA LEU A 134 -1.90 0.84 22.43
C LEU A 134 -0.87 0.45 23.47
N ARG A 135 -0.66 -0.86 23.63
CA ARG A 135 0.40 -1.44 24.43
C ARG A 135 1.39 -2.15 23.50
N LEU A 136 2.66 -1.74 23.55
CA LEU A 136 3.71 -2.42 22.80
C LEU A 136 3.92 -3.83 23.34
N GLY A 137 4.20 -4.77 22.44
CA GLY A 137 4.55 -6.12 22.81
C GLY A 137 6.06 -6.22 23.12
N THR A 138 6.77 -7.11 22.44
CA THR A 138 8.16 -7.43 22.74
C THR A 138 9.06 -7.04 21.58
N TRP A 139 10.19 -6.40 21.86
CA TRP A 139 11.22 -6.13 20.86
C TRP A 139 11.71 -7.43 20.21
N ASP A 140 11.88 -7.42 18.88
CA ASP A 140 12.33 -8.59 18.11
C ASP A 140 13.84 -8.87 18.23
N GLY A 141 14.58 -8.01 18.95
CA GLY A 141 16.01 -8.12 19.15
C GLY A 141 16.83 -7.64 17.95
N VAL A 142 16.20 -6.94 17.00
CA VAL A 142 16.85 -6.42 15.80
C VAL A 142 16.70 -4.90 15.76
N GLU A 143 17.83 -4.26 15.51
CA GLU A 143 17.91 -2.88 15.07
C GLU A 143 17.97 -2.86 13.54
N TYR A 144 17.14 -2.02 12.95
CA TYR A 144 16.97 -1.94 11.51
C TYR A 144 17.61 -0.65 11.00
N SER A 145 18.37 -0.77 9.91
CA SER A 145 19.08 0.27 9.15
C SER A 145 18.26 1.45 8.59
N GLY A 146 17.02 1.59 9.04
CA GLY A 146 16.09 2.62 8.60
C GLY A 146 14.70 2.14 8.22
N ALA A 147 13.90 3.09 7.75
CA ALA A 147 12.50 2.90 7.44
C ALA A 147 12.25 2.81 5.93
N TYR A 148 11.96 1.61 5.42
CA TYR A 148 11.67 1.40 3.99
C TYR A 148 10.43 2.16 3.53
N THR A 149 10.57 2.97 2.48
CA THR A 149 9.47 3.79 1.96
C THR A 149 8.32 2.94 1.38
N ALA A 150 8.64 1.71 0.94
CA ALA A 150 7.69 0.72 0.44
C ALA A 150 6.81 0.09 1.53
N SER A 151 7.17 0.23 2.80
CA SER A 151 6.39 -0.20 3.97
C SER A 151 5.30 0.81 4.36
N PHE A 152 5.24 1.94 3.64
CA PHE A 152 4.21 2.96 3.78
C PHE A 152 3.30 2.95 2.55
N ASP A 153 2.00 3.06 2.80
CA ASP A 153 0.97 2.93 1.78
C ASP A 153 1.14 3.96 0.64
N GLU A 154 1.38 3.47 -0.58
CA GLU A 154 1.21 4.26 -1.79
C GLU A 154 -0.19 4.06 -2.39
N PRO A 155 -0.73 5.10 -3.04
CA PRO A 155 -2.12 5.08 -3.48
C PRO A 155 -2.42 4.09 -4.60
N LEU A 156 -3.40 3.22 -4.37
CA LEU A 156 -4.01 2.30 -5.36
C LEU A 156 -4.94 3.08 -6.31
N CYS A 157 -4.54 3.30 -7.55
CA CYS A 157 -5.26 4.21 -8.46
C CYS A 157 -5.42 3.72 -9.88
N PHE A 158 -6.56 3.98 -10.48
CA PHE A 158 -6.75 3.95 -11.92
C PHE A 158 -6.30 5.28 -12.51
N ALA A 159 -5.57 5.28 -13.62
CA ALA A 159 -5.50 6.49 -14.44
C ALA A 159 -6.92 6.83 -14.94
N THR A 160 -7.27 8.12 -15.01
CA THR A 160 -8.66 8.54 -15.29
C THR A 160 -9.25 7.95 -16.57
N GLU A 161 -8.42 7.72 -17.59
CA GLU A 161 -8.80 7.18 -18.89
C GLU A 161 -9.04 5.66 -18.90
N THR A 162 -8.66 4.94 -17.82
CA THR A 162 -8.78 3.50 -17.78
C THR A 162 -10.25 3.09 -17.88
N PRO A 163 -10.64 2.29 -18.89
CA PRO A 163 -12.02 1.84 -19.05
C PRO A 163 -12.36 0.80 -17.99
N LEU A 164 -13.53 0.97 -17.35
CA LEU A 164 -14.12 0.03 -16.41
C LEU A 164 -15.51 -0.38 -16.90
N ARG A 165 -15.86 -1.64 -16.68
CA ARG A 165 -17.15 -2.18 -17.06
C ARG A 165 -18.23 -1.63 -16.12
N THR A 166 -19.34 -1.21 -16.70
CA THR A 166 -20.57 -0.84 -15.99
C THR A 166 -21.74 -1.59 -16.61
N PRO A 167 -22.92 -1.61 -15.96
CA PRO A 167 -24.15 -2.16 -16.55
C PRO A 167 -24.52 -1.51 -17.89
N HIS A 168 -24.05 -0.28 -18.14
CA HIS A 168 -24.34 0.49 -19.35
C HIS A 168 -23.18 0.49 -20.36
N GLY A 169 -22.21 -0.43 -20.20
CA GLY A 169 -21.03 -0.53 -21.06
C GLY A 169 -19.75 0.00 -20.43
N TRP A 170 -18.73 0.21 -21.25
CA TRP A 170 -17.42 0.68 -20.78
C TRP A 170 -17.44 2.19 -20.52
N ARG A 171 -17.03 2.61 -19.33
CA ARG A 171 -16.87 4.03 -18.96
C ARG A 171 -15.46 4.26 -18.43
N ARG A 172 -14.91 5.45 -18.65
CA ARG A 172 -13.60 5.82 -18.09
C ARG A 172 -13.71 5.94 -16.57
N ALA A 173 -12.70 5.47 -15.85
CA ALA A 173 -12.68 5.51 -14.39
C ALA A 173 -12.89 6.93 -13.84
N GLY A 174 -12.32 7.94 -14.50
CA GLY A 174 -12.45 9.36 -14.11
C GLY A 174 -13.88 9.90 -14.20
N ASP A 175 -14.69 9.35 -15.10
CA ASP A 175 -16.07 9.78 -15.36
C ASP A 175 -17.09 9.16 -14.41
N LEU A 176 -16.69 8.11 -13.67
CA LEU A 176 -17.54 7.45 -12.69
C LEU A 176 -17.75 8.33 -11.47
N ARG A 177 -18.98 8.33 -10.94
CA ARG A 177 -19.39 9.16 -9.80
C ARG A 177 -19.84 8.29 -8.62
N LEU A 178 -19.90 8.90 -7.43
CA LEU A 178 -20.53 8.26 -6.27
C LEU A 178 -21.95 7.80 -6.63
N GLY A 179 -22.31 6.58 -6.23
CA GLY A 179 -23.61 5.96 -6.53
C GLY A 179 -23.69 5.21 -7.86
N ASP A 180 -22.77 5.47 -8.81
CA ASP A 180 -22.69 4.73 -10.08
C ASP A 180 -22.43 3.23 -9.81
N ARG A 181 -22.93 2.37 -10.69
CA ARG A 181 -22.67 0.93 -10.64
C ARG A 181 -21.49 0.55 -11.54
N VAL A 182 -20.58 -0.26 -11.01
CA VAL A 182 -19.49 -0.91 -11.74
C VAL A 182 -19.69 -2.41 -11.73
N THR A 183 -19.26 -3.07 -12.79
CA THR A 183 -19.27 -4.53 -12.89
C THR A 183 -17.99 -5.09 -12.30
N LEU A 184 -18.15 -6.05 -11.40
CA LEU A 184 -17.08 -6.81 -10.79
C LEU A 184 -16.58 -7.87 -11.77
N PHE A 185 -15.35 -8.31 -11.60
CA PHE A 185 -14.72 -9.29 -12.49
C PHE A 185 -15.48 -10.63 -12.55
N GLU A 186 -16.23 -10.97 -11.50
CA GLU A 186 -17.07 -12.17 -11.41
C GLU A 186 -18.44 -12.03 -12.11
N GLY A 187 -18.80 -10.81 -12.56
CA GLY A 187 -20.02 -10.53 -13.33
C GLY A 187 -21.09 -9.74 -12.57
N ASP A 188 -21.07 -9.75 -11.24
CA ASP A 188 -21.97 -8.96 -10.40
C ASP A 188 -21.74 -7.45 -10.53
N THR A 189 -22.66 -6.64 -10.00
CA THR A 189 -22.51 -5.18 -9.98
C THR A 189 -22.46 -4.64 -8.55
N ALA A 190 -21.59 -3.66 -8.32
CA ALA A 190 -21.47 -2.97 -7.04
C ALA A 190 -21.62 -1.46 -7.24
N ARG A 191 -22.19 -0.78 -6.24
CA ARG A 191 -22.26 0.69 -6.23
C ARG A 191 -20.95 1.27 -5.72
N ILE A 192 -20.47 2.31 -6.38
CA ILE A 192 -19.36 3.13 -5.89
C ILE A 192 -19.85 3.89 -4.66
N THR A 193 -19.31 3.53 -3.50
CA THR A 193 -19.61 4.18 -2.22
C THR A 193 -18.57 5.21 -1.86
N TRP A 194 -17.42 5.18 -2.52
CA TRP A 194 -16.33 6.12 -2.27
C TRP A 194 -15.51 6.41 -3.52
N ARG A 195 -15.05 7.65 -3.65
CA ARG A 195 -14.25 8.12 -4.78
C ARG A 195 -13.34 9.27 -4.34
N ALA A 196 -12.08 9.20 -4.71
CA ALA A 196 -11.15 10.33 -4.63
C ALA A 196 -10.35 10.42 -5.93
N SER A 197 -9.82 11.60 -6.24
CA SER A 197 -8.92 11.77 -7.38
C SER A 197 -7.84 12.79 -7.07
N ALA A 198 -6.63 12.56 -7.54
CA ALA A 198 -5.50 13.47 -7.37
C ALA A 198 -4.71 13.59 -8.67
N THR A 199 -4.15 14.78 -8.92
CA THR A 199 -3.24 15.00 -10.05
C THR A 199 -1.85 15.26 -9.53
N LEU A 200 -0.90 14.40 -9.87
CA LEU A 200 0.46 14.43 -9.32
C LEU A 200 1.50 14.55 -10.43
N PRO A 201 2.68 15.12 -10.14
CA PRO A 201 3.86 14.96 -10.99
C PRO A 201 4.18 13.46 -11.16
N ALA A 202 4.49 13.03 -12.38
CA ALA A 202 4.68 11.62 -12.71
C ALA A 202 6.05 11.35 -13.35
N ARG A 203 7.04 12.18 -13.03
CA ARG A 203 8.39 12.11 -13.62
C ARG A 203 9.24 11.01 -12.98
N SER A 204 9.07 10.79 -11.67
CA SER A 204 9.72 9.71 -10.96
C SER A 204 9.00 8.39 -11.18
N ARG A 205 9.73 7.27 -11.10
CA ARG A 205 9.17 5.91 -11.27
C ARG A 205 8.06 5.58 -10.27
N ARG A 206 8.05 6.24 -9.12
CA ARG A 206 7.07 6.08 -8.03
C ARG A 206 5.66 6.52 -8.40
N HIS A 207 5.53 7.61 -9.14
CA HIS A 207 4.21 8.15 -9.53
C HIS A 207 3.92 7.96 -11.02
N ALA A 208 4.94 7.59 -11.79
CA ALA A 208 4.80 7.25 -13.19
C ALA A 208 3.86 6.04 -13.38
N PRO A 209 2.88 6.13 -14.28
CA PRO A 209 1.97 5.03 -14.54
C PRO A 209 2.68 3.77 -15.00
N VAL A 210 2.26 2.64 -14.45
CA VAL A 210 2.53 1.33 -15.04
C VAL A 210 1.55 1.14 -16.19
N VAL A 211 2.10 0.90 -17.38
CA VAL A 211 1.34 0.68 -18.61
C VAL A 211 1.36 -0.80 -18.94
N LEU A 212 0.18 -1.40 -18.92
CA LEU A 212 -0.05 -2.76 -19.42
C LEU A 212 -0.55 -2.65 -20.86
N PRO A 213 0.21 -3.13 -21.87
CA PRO A 213 -0.24 -3.11 -23.26
C PRO A 213 -1.33 -4.16 -23.53
N PRO A 214 -2.06 -4.07 -24.66
CA PRO A 214 -2.93 -5.17 -25.10
C PRO A 214 -2.18 -6.51 -25.13
N GLY A 215 -2.80 -7.57 -24.63
CA GLY A 215 -2.24 -8.91 -24.46
C GLY A 215 -1.53 -9.14 -23.12
N ALA A 216 -1.15 -8.09 -22.39
CA ALA A 216 -0.51 -8.24 -21.08
C ALA A 216 -1.51 -8.79 -20.06
N PHE A 217 -1.24 -10.01 -19.57
CA PHE A 217 -2.04 -10.67 -18.53
C PHE A 217 -3.55 -10.77 -18.83
N GLY A 218 -3.93 -10.74 -20.12
CA GLY A 218 -5.34 -10.79 -20.57
C GLY A 218 -5.93 -9.44 -20.95
N ALA A 219 -5.24 -8.32 -20.69
CA ALA A 219 -5.70 -6.99 -21.06
C ALA A 219 -6.05 -6.90 -22.56
N ARG A 220 -7.26 -6.44 -22.89
CA ARG A 220 -7.74 -6.28 -24.28
C ARG A 220 -7.40 -4.93 -24.88
N CYS A 221 -7.03 -3.97 -24.05
CA CYS A 221 -6.57 -2.64 -24.45
C CYS A 221 -5.40 -2.20 -23.57
N ARG A 222 -4.82 -1.04 -23.88
CA ARG A 222 -3.84 -0.40 -22.99
C ARG A 222 -4.53 -0.01 -21.67
N ILE A 223 -3.94 -0.40 -20.54
CA ILE A 223 -4.40 -0.04 -19.19
C ILE A 223 -3.27 0.69 -18.46
N ARG A 224 -3.61 1.75 -17.72
CA ARG A 224 -2.66 2.57 -16.95
C ARG A 224 -3.08 2.59 -15.48
N LEU A 225 -2.18 2.14 -14.61
CA LEU A 225 -2.40 2.02 -13.17
C LEU A 225 -1.29 2.72 -12.39
N SER A 226 -1.54 3.03 -11.12
CA SER A 226 -0.44 3.38 -10.21
C SER A 226 0.45 2.17 -9.91
N PRO A 227 1.73 2.37 -9.53
CA PRO A 227 2.68 1.28 -9.28
C PRO A 227 2.21 0.22 -8.27
N LEU A 228 1.52 0.59 -7.20
CA LEU A 228 1.03 -0.38 -6.20
C LEU A 228 -0.32 -1.02 -6.53
N HIS A 229 -1.00 -0.62 -7.61
CA HIS A 229 -2.34 -1.13 -7.90
C HIS A 229 -2.32 -2.65 -8.12
N GLY A 230 -3.11 -3.38 -7.33
CA GLY A 230 -3.28 -4.82 -7.41
C GLY A 230 -3.99 -5.27 -8.69
N VAL A 231 -3.29 -6.06 -9.48
CA VAL A 231 -3.80 -6.73 -10.67
C VAL A 231 -4.08 -8.19 -10.34
N LEU A 232 -5.28 -8.66 -10.70
CA LEU A 232 -5.65 -10.05 -10.57
C LEU A 232 -4.83 -10.92 -11.52
N ILE A 233 -4.03 -11.82 -10.96
CA ILE A 233 -3.32 -12.86 -11.71
C ILE A 233 -4.01 -14.20 -11.44
N ARG A 234 -4.48 -14.84 -12.51
CA ARG A 234 -5.03 -16.20 -12.51
C ARG A 234 -4.01 -17.13 -13.15
N SER A 235 -3.38 -18.00 -12.38
CA SER A 235 -2.31 -18.87 -12.88
C SER A 235 -2.26 -20.18 -12.10
N SER A 236 -2.03 -21.29 -12.80
CA SER A 236 -1.73 -22.57 -12.17
C SER A 236 -0.43 -22.51 -11.34
N ALA A 237 0.52 -21.66 -11.74
CA ALA A 237 1.75 -21.42 -10.98
C ALA A 237 1.46 -20.78 -9.61
N ALA A 238 0.47 -19.89 -9.50
CA ALA A 238 0.08 -19.31 -8.22
C ALA A 238 -0.50 -20.40 -7.28
N THR A 239 -1.26 -21.36 -7.84
CA THR A 239 -1.74 -22.52 -7.09
C THR A 239 -0.59 -23.38 -6.59
N LEU A 240 0.40 -23.66 -7.44
CA LEU A 240 1.53 -24.50 -7.09
C LEU A 240 2.42 -23.86 -6.02
N LEU A 241 2.71 -22.56 -6.16
CA LEU A 241 3.66 -21.85 -5.30
C LEU A 241 3.03 -21.40 -3.98
N PHE A 242 1.75 -21.02 -3.97
CA PHE A 242 1.11 -20.37 -2.83
C PHE A 242 -0.18 -21.08 -2.38
N GLY A 243 -0.62 -22.13 -3.07
CA GLY A 243 -1.90 -22.80 -2.79
C GLY A 243 -3.13 -21.98 -3.17
N LYS A 244 -2.97 -20.92 -3.99
CA LYS A 244 -4.04 -19.97 -4.35
C LYS A 244 -4.16 -19.80 -5.86
N GLN A 245 -5.35 -20.03 -6.42
CA GLN A 245 -5.57 -19.88 -7.86
C GLN A 245 -5.61 -18.43 -8.34
N HIS A 246 -5.99 -17.52 -7.46
CA HIS A 246 -6.19 -16.10 -7.74
C HIS A 246 -5.43 -15.28 -6.69
N VAL A 247 -4.56 -14.41 -7.18
CA VAL A 247 -3.73 -13.54 -6.34
C VAL A 247 -3.72 -12.14 -6.90
N LEU A 248 -3.48 -11.16 -6.04
CA LEU A 248 -3.22 -9.78 -6.43
C LEU A 248 -1.72 -9.53 -6.48
N VAL A 249 -1.26 -8.96 -7.59
CA VAL A 249 0.13 -8.55 -7.78
C VAL A 249 0.17 -7.07 -8.09
N ALA A 250 0.99 -6.31 -7.37
CA ALA A 250 1.18 -4.89 -7.63
C ALA A 250 1.67 -4.67 -9.07
N ALA A 251 1.11 -3.68 -9.75
CA ALA A 251 1.43 -3.40 -11.15
C ALA A 251 2.94 -3.20 -11.40
N ARG A 252 3.67 -2.58 -10.46
CA ARG A 252 5.13 -2.38 -10.55
C ARG A 252 5.91 -3.69 -10.61
N ASP A 253 5.40 -4.74 -10.00
CA ASP A 253 6.07 -6.05 -9.95
C ASP A 253 5.77 -6.88 -11.19
N LEU A 254 4.89 -6.40 -12.08
CA LEU A 254 4.67 -6.94 -13.43
C LEU A 254 5.63 -6.34 -14.47
N VAL A 255 6.36 -5.27 -14.12
CA VAL A 255 7.26 -4.56 -15.04
C VAL A 255 8.36 -5.49 -15.55
N GLY A 256 8.63 -5.43 -16.85
CA GLY A 256 9.57 -6.34 -17.51
C GLY A 256 8.92 -7.63 -18.02
N HIS A 257 7.64 -7.88 -17.70
CA HIS A 257 6.89 -9.03 -18.17
C HIS A 257 5.78 -8.60 -19.13
N ARG A 258 5.64 -9.32 -20.26
CA ARG A 258 4.59 -9.11 -21.28
C ARG A 258 4.47 -7.66 -21.79
N GLY A 259 5.60 -6.96 -21.91
CA GLY A 259 5.65 -5.57 -22.37
C GLY A 259 5.19 -4.52 -21.36
N THR A 260 4.92 -4.93 -20.12
CA THR A 260 4.54 -4.02 -19.02
C THR A 260 5.72 -3.14 -18.64
N LYS A 261 5.49 -1.83 -18.54
CA LYS A 261 6.54 -0.85 -18.26
C LYS A 261 6.03 0.36 -17.49
N ILE A 262 6.92 0.97 -16.73
CA ILE A 262 6.68 2.29 -16.13
C ILE A 262 6.91 3.35 -17.22
N VAL A 263 5.95 4.27 -17.39
CA VAL A 263 6.04 5.35 -18.38
C VAL A 263 5.96 6.71 -17.67
N PRO A 264 7.10 7.40 -17.49
CA PRO A 264 7.13 8.74 -16.93
C PRO A 264 6.25 9.71 -17.72
N ALA A 265 5.63 10.65 -17.01
CA ALA A 265 4.84 11.73 -17.58
C ALA A 265 5.07 13.03 -16.80
N SER A 266 4.73 14.17 -17.40
CA SER A 266 4.79 15.44 -16.67
C SER A 266 3.85 15.42 -15.46
N ARG A 267 2.61 15.00 -15.68
CA ARG A 267 1.57 14.79 -14.67
C ARG A 267 0.70 13.59 -15.03
N VAL A 268 0.04 13.02 -14.04
CA VAL A 268 -1.03 12.04 -14.21
C VAL A 268 -2.17 12.36 -13.25
N THR A 269 -3.41 12.16 -13.71
CA THR A 269 -4.58 12.18 -12.84
C THR A 269 -5.00 10.75 -12.54
N TYR A 270 -5.06 10.46 -11.25
CA TYR A 270 -5.44 9.19 -10.70
C TYR A 270 -6.80 9.30 -10.03
N VAL A 271 -7.60 8.24 -10.14
CA VAL A 271 -8.89 8.10 -9.44
C VAL A 271 -8.89 6.79 -8.66
N HIS A 272 -9.40 6.90 -7.44
CA HIS A 272 -9.64 5.78 -6.55
C HIS A 272 -11.13 5.52 -6.49
N LEU A 273 -11.52 4.25 -6.54
CA LEU A 273 -12.92 3.82 -6.57
C LEU A 273 -13.14 2.72 -5.55
N GLY A 274 -13.88 3.04 -4.50
CA GLY A 274 -14.27 2.10 -3.45
C GLY A 274 -15.74 1.70 -3.61
N VAL A 275 -16.03 0.44 -3.29
CA VAL A 275 -17.39 -0.09 -3.19
C VAL A 275 -17.62 -0.57 -1.75
N GLY A 276 -18.82 -1.08 -1.42
CA GLY A 276 -19.17 -1.51 -0.06
C GLY A 276 -18.37 -2.71 0.51
N ARG A 277 -17.33 -3.17 -0.19
CA ARG A 277 -16.34 -4.18 0.21
C ARG A 277 -15.09 -4.04 -0.66
N HIS A 278 -14.00 -4.73 -0.32
CA HIS A 278 -12.94 -4.95 -1.31
C HIS A 278 -13.44 -5.88 -2.40
N ALA A 279 -13.29 -5.49 -3.66
CA ALA A 279 -13.70 -6.30 -4.80
C ALA A 279 -12.77 -6.09 -6.00
N ILE A 280 -12.84 -7.00 -6.96
CA ILE A 280 -12.11 -6.85 -8.23
C ILE A 280 -13.02 -6.20 -9.25
N LEU A 281 -12.64 -5.00 -9.70
CA LEU A 281 -13.30 -4.27 -10.77
C LEU A 281 -12.83 -4.78 -12.14
N GLN A 282 -13.74 -4.81 -13.10
CA GLN A 282 -13.46 -5.30 -14.43
C GLN A 282 -12.98 -4.19 -15.36
N ALA A 283 -11.70 -4.22 -15.72
CA ALA A 283 -11.17 -3.54 -16.90
C ALA A 283 -11.22 -4.49 -18.13
N PRO A 284 -11.02 -4.00 -19.38
CA PRO A 284 -11.07 -4.86 -20.56
C PRO A 284 -10.07 -6.01 -20.49
N GLY A 285 -10.57 -7.21 -20.20
CA GLY A 285 -9.78 -8.45 -20.08
C GLY A 285 -8.88 -8.53 -18.85
N LEU A 286 -8.95 -7.58 -17.92
CA LEU A 286 -8.10 -7.53 -16.73
C LEU A 286 -8.92 -7.24 -15.48
N GLY A 287 -8.67 -7.98 -14.40
CA GLY A 287 -9.22 -7.68 -13.09
C GLY A 287 -8.27 -6.75 -12.33
N CYS A 288 -8.79 -5.66 -11.79
CA CYS A 288 -8.03 -4.71 -10.99
C CYS A 288 -8.75 -4.46 -9.67
N GLU A 289 -8.01 -4.30 -8.60
CA GLU A 289 -8.59 -4.17 -7.27
C GLU A 289 -9.36 -2.85 -7.09
N SER A 290 -10.43 -2.88 -6.29
CA SER A 290 -11.11 -1.66 -5.85
C SER A 290 -10.34 -1.04 -4.69
N TYR A 291 -10.58 0.25 -4.42
CA TYR A 291 -10.06 0.85 -3.21
C TYR A 291 -10.59 0.12 -1.97
N ARG A 292 -9.66 -0.26 -1.09
CA ARG A 292 -9.95 -1.01 0.13
C ARG A 292 -10.29 -0.15 1.33
N GLY A 293 -10.08 1.16 1.30
CA GLY A 293 -10.07 1.97 2.51
C GLY A 293 -8.67 2.09 3.11
N GLY A 294 -8.49 3.08 3.97
CA GLY A 294 -7.19 3.51 4.51
C GLY A 294 -7.12 5.04 4.59
N HIS A 295 -6.24 5.56 5.44
CA HIS A 295 -6.14 7.01 5.67
C HIS A 295 -5.63 7.81 4.46
N TRP A 296 -4.92 7.16 3.53
CA TRP A 296 -4.13 7.86 2.51
C TRP A 296 -4.89 8.56 1.41
N ALA A 297 -6.05 8.03 1.05
CA ALA A 297 -6.83 8.69 0.03
C ALA A 297 -7.39 10.05 0.48
N GLU A 298 -7.38 10.34 1.79
CA GLU A 298 -7.75 11.63 2.35
C GLU A 298 -6.58 12.64 2.22
N THR A 299 -5.33 12.17 2.33
CA THR A 299 -4.12 13.01 2.35
C THR A 299 -3.64 13.42 0.95
N LEU A 300 -3.72 12.54 -0.05
CA LEU A 300 -3.43 12.89 -1.46
C LEU A 300 -4.36 13.95 -2.05
N VAL A 301 -5.51 14.15 -1.40
CA VAL A 301 -6.55 15.11 -1.76
C VAL A 301 -6.29 16.50 -1.16
N ARG A 302 -5.13 16.76 -0.53
CA ARG A 302 -4.75 18.12 -0.06
C ARG A 302 -4.72 19.20 -1.17
N GLY A 303 -4.90 18.81 -2.45
CA GLY A 303 -5.19 19.72 -3.57
C GLY A 303 -6.39 19.34 -4.46
N ALA A 304 -7.26 18.42 -4.05
CA ALA A 304 -8.42 17.98 -4.83
C ALA A 304 -9.76 18.24 -4.12
N THR A 305 -10.81 18.45 -4.90
CA THR A 305 -12.14 18.84 -4.45
C THR A 305 -12.72 17.81 -3.46
N ARG A 306 -12.97 18.23 -2.21
CA ARG A 306 -13.46 17.44 -1.07
C ARG A 306 -14.92 16.96 -1.14
N SER A 307 -15.56 16.96 -2.31
CA SER A 307 -17.01 16.72 -2.37
C SER A 307 -17.35 15.27 -2.02
N GLY A 308 -17.98 15.05 -0.86
CA GLY A 308 -18.61 13.78 -0.49
C GLY A 308 -17.73 12.77 0.27
N MET A 309 -16.59 13.19 0.81
CA MET A 309 -15.71 12.30 1.60
C MET A 309 -16.38 11.93 2.93
N ARG A 310 -16.69 10.64 3.10
CA ARG A 310 -16.98 10.02 4.40
C ARG A 310 -15.83 9.05 4.69
N GLU A 311 -15.44 8.92 5.95
CA GLU A 311 -14.52 7.86 6.39
C GLU A 311 -15.01 6.52 5.82
N THR A 312 -14.17 5.84 5.05
CA THR A 312 -14.50 4.50 4.52
C THR A 312 -13.99 3.44 5.46
N PRO A 313 -14.75 2.39 5.79
CA PRO A 313 -14.20 1.17 6.39
C PRO A 313 -13.08 0.57 5.51
N ARG A 314 -12.09 -0.10 6.12
CA ARG A 314 -10.90 -0.69 5.48
C ARG A 314 -11.30 -2.14 5.37
N TYR A 315 -11.56 -2.53 4.15
CA TYR A 315 -12.08 -3.84 3.87
C TYR A 315 -10.91 -4.84 3.84
N PRO A 316 -11.11 -6.05 4.39
CA PRO A 316 -10.18 -7.15 4.17
C PRO A 316 -9.97 -7.37 2.69
N SER A 317 -8.80 -7.87 2.31
CA SER A 317 -8.58 -8.16 0.91
C SER A 317 -9.52 -9.27 0.47
N CYS A 318 -10.24 -9.12 -0.64
CA CYS A 318 -11.01 -10.23 -1.21
C CYS A 318 -10.12 -11.33 -1.80
N LEU A 319 -8.83 -11.06 -2.02
CA LEU A 319 -7.84 -12.01 -2.53
C LEU A 319 -6.49 -11.86 -1.81
N PRO A 320 -5.70 -12.93 -1.69
CA PRO A 320 -4.32 -12.84 -1.22
C PRO A 320 -3.51 -11.85 -2.07
N VAL A 321 -2.79 -10.95 -1.41
CA VAL A 321 -1.89 -9.99 -2.06
C VAL A 321 -0.48 -10.53 -1.93
N LEU A 322 0.22 -10.69 -3.05
CA LEU A 322 1.61 -11.15 -3.01
C LEU A 322 2.53 -10.01 -2.61
N THR A 323 3.48 -10.33 -1.74
CA THR A 323 4.65 -9.50 -1.49
C THR A 323 5.52 -9.41 -2.75
N ARG A 324 6.42 -8.43 -2.80
CA ARG A 324 7.32 -8.23 -3.93
C ARG A 324 8.22 -9.45 -4.22
N PRO A 325 8.82 -10.13 -3.21
CA PRO A 325 9.56 -11.38 -3.45
C PRO A 325 8.68 -12.49 -4.04
N GLU A 326 7.48 -12.72 -3.51
CA GLU A 326 6.55 -13.73 -4.01
C GLU A 326 6.11 -13.43 -5.45
N ALA A 327 5.78 -12.17 -5.74
CA ALA A 327 5.45 -11.72 -7.08
C ALA A 327 6.61 -11.97 -8.06
N ARG A 328 7.85 -11.71 -7.65
CA ARG A 328 9.05 -11.98 -8.47
C ARG A 328 9.22 -13.46 -8.77
N VAL A 329 9.03 -14.33 -7.78
CA VAL A 329 9.07 -15.79 -7.95
C VAL A 329 8.01 -16.22 -8.96
N LEU A 330 6.76 -15.75 -8.79
CA LEU A 330 5.66 -16.06 -9.70
C LEU A 330 5.94 -15.58 -11.13
N MET A 331 6.39 -14.34 -11.29
CA MET A 331 6.66 -13.75 -12.61
C MET A 331 7.82 -14.45 -13.33
N ASN A 332 8.85 -14.87 -12.60
CA ASN A 332 9.95 -15.66 -13.15
C ASN A 332 9.46 -17.05 -13.59
N TYR A 333 8.65 -17.72 -12.78
CA TYR A 333 8.06 -19.02 -13.12
C TYR A 333 7.19 -18.92 -14.38
N MET A 334 6.33 -17.89 -14.45
CA MET A 334 5.47 -17.63 -15.61
C MET A 334 6.26 -17.26 -16.87
N ARG A 335 7.44 -16.66 -16.74
CA ARG A 335 8.34 -16.33 -17.86
C ARG A 335 9.06 -17.56 -18.40
N ALA A 336 9.43 -18.50 -17.54
CA ALA A 336 10.16 -19.72 -17.89
C ALA A 336 9.33 -20.73 -18.71
N GLY A 337 8.03 -20.47 -18.94
CA GLY A 337 7.20 -21.32 -19.79
C GLY A 337 6.89 -22.70 -19.19
N LEU A 338 7.15 -22.91 -17.89
CA LEU A 338 6.91 -24.19 -17.19
C LEU A 338 5.41 -24.53 -17.01
N THR A 339 4.52 -23.77 -17.64
CA THR A 339 3.11 -24.13 -17.84
C THR A 339 2.88 -24.49 -19.31
N GLY A 340 3.34 -25.66 -19.72
CA GLY A 340 2.63 -26.41 -20.75
C GLY A 340 1.21 -26.67 -20.21
N ALA A 341 0.22 -25.96 -20.73
CA ALA A 341 -1.17 -26.24 -20.40
C ALA A 341 -1.57 -27.58 -21.05
N PRO A 342 -2.34 -28.45 -20.36
CA PRO A 342 -3.36 -29.17 -21.08
C PRO A 342 -4.41 -28.14 -21.48
N SER A 343 -4.59 -27.92 -22.78
CA SER A 343 -5.77 -27.22 -23.29
C SER A 343 -6.99 -28.06 -22.94
N LEU A 344 -7.69 -27.71 -21.85
CA LEU A 344 -9.09 -28.10 -21.73
C LEU A 344 -9.87 -27.21 -22.71
N SER A 345 -10.26 -27.81 -23.82
CA SER A 345 -11.12 -27.23 -24.83
C SER A 345 -12.31 -26.54 -24.16
N GLN A 346 -12.41 -25.22 -24.35
CA GLN A 346 -13.69 -24.55 -24.13
C GLN A 346 -14.66 -25.14 -25.16
N ARG A 347 -15.69 -25.85 -24.69
CA ARG A 347 -16.82 -26.20 -25.56
C ARG A 347 -17.38 -24.90 -26.15
N PRO A 348 -17.67 -24.84 -27.45
CA PRO A 348 -18.32 -23.68 -28.04
C PRO A 348 -19.68 -23.47 -27.38
N TYR A 349 -19.96 -22.23 -26.98
CA TYR A 349 -21.27 -21.77 -26.58
C TYR A 349 -22.15 -21.84 -27.83
N THR A 350 -22.95 -22.90 -27.96
CA THR A 350 -24.01 -22.97 -28.96
C THR A 350 -25.21 -22.21 -28.44
N ASP A 351 -25.61 -21.16 -29.16
CA ASP A 351 -26.93 -20.57 -28.98
C ASP A 351 -28.02 -21.60 -29.29
N ALA A 352 -28.91 -21.78 -28.32
CA ALA A 352 -30.28 -22.28 -28.47
C ALA A 352 -31.03 -21.69 -27.25
N SER A 353 -32.08 -20.88 -27.37
CA SER A 353 -33.09 -20.71 -28.42
C SER A 353 -33.60 -19.27 -28.38
#